data_AF-A0A2G6T1E1-F1
#
_entry.id   AF-A0A2G6T1E1-F1
#
_cell.length_a   1.000
_cell.length_b   1.000
_cell.length_c   1.000
_cell.angle_alpha   90.00
_cell.angle_beta   90.00
_cell.angle_gamma   90.00
#
_symmetry.space_group_name_H-M   'P 1'
#
loop_
_entity.id
_entity.type
_entity.pdbx_description
1 polymer ?
#
loop_
_entity_poly.entity_id
_entity_poly.type
_entity_poly.pdbx_seq_one_letter_code
_entity_poly.pdbx_strand_id
1 'polypeptide(L)'
;MDTPQAPGPHPSPPSGQVVWLHPAAPPKPAEGAPCNGCGLCCLAEPCPLGVLVSRRRHGACVALRWSDADQRYWCGMVADPASVTGWRHPWVVRGLSRLAWRWIASGVGCDAQLQVQPPSSEK
;
A
#
# COMPACT_ATOMS: atom_id res chain seq x y z
N MET A 1 -52.90 5.38 20.18
CA MET A 1 -52.57 4.23 19.29
C MET A 1 -51.44 4.73 18.42
N ASP A 2 -50.21 4.47 18.86
CA ASP A 2 -48.98 4.98 18.25
C ASP A 2 -48.75 4.37 16.87
N THR A 3 -48.50 5.26 15.90
CA THR A 3 -48.08 4.90 14.54
C THR A 3 -46.62 4.44 14.59
N PRO A 4 -46.26 3.25 14.06
CA PRO A 4 -44.87 2.83 14.00
C PRO A 4 -44.07 3.72 13.05
N GLN A 5 -43.04 4.37 13.59
CA GLN A 5 -42.12 5.24 12.87
C GLN A 5 -41.16 4.40 12.00
N ALA A 6 -41.12 4.69 10.71
CA ALA A 6 -40.22 4.04 9.76
C ALA A 6 -38.74 4.28 10.15
N PRO A 7 -37.85 3.29 9.98
CA PRO A 7 -36.42 3.46 10.23
C PRO A 7 -35.86 4.55 9.32
N GLY A 8 -35.18 5.54 9.91
CA GLY A 8 -34.52 6.61 9.19
C GLY A 8 -33.43 6.10 8.24
N PRO A 9 -32.99 6.92 7.26
CA PRO A 9 -32.00 6.50 6.27
C PRO A 9 -30.70 6.08 6.95
N HIS A 10 -30.32 4.80 6.79
CA HIS A 10 -28.98 4.34 7.15
C HIS A 10 -27.96 5.12 6.32
N PRO A 11 -26.89 5.68 6.91
CA PRO A 11 -25.83 6.29 6.13
C PRO A 11 -25.25 5.23 5.19
N SER A 12 -25.29 5.51 3.88
CA SER A 12 -24.62 4.70 2.88
C SER A 12 -23.17 4.49 3.30
N PRO A 13 -22.60 3.26 3.18
CA PRO A 13 -21.21 3.04 3.53
C PRO A 13 -20.35 4.02 2.72
N PRO A 14 -19.33 4.65 3.34
CA PRO A 14 -18.45 5.54 2.62
C PRO A 14 -17.85 4.79 1.42
N SER A 15 -17.89 5.42 0.25
CA SER A 15 -17.25 4.93 -0.97
C SER A 15 -15.73 5.01 -0.79
N GLY A 16 -15.18 4.04 -0.06
CA GLY A 16 -13.77 4.00 0.33
C GLY A 16 -13.39 2.62 0.84
N GLN A 17 -12.09 2.33 0.81
CA GLN A 17 -11.52 1.10 1.35
C GLN A 17 -10.81 1.38 2.67
N VAL A 18 -10.93 0.45 3.62
CA VAL A 18 -10.19 0.52 4.89
C VAL A 18 -8.83 -0.16 4.70
N VAL A 19 -7.76 0.58 4.93
CA VAL A 19 -6.39 0.07 4.99
C VAL A 19 -5.80 0.31 6.37
N TRP A 20 -5.04 -0.65 6.86
CA TRP A 20 -4.36 -0.56 8.15
C TRP A 20 -2.93 -0.10 7.93
N LEU A 21 -2.65 1.16 8.28
CA LEU A 21 -1.31 1.72 8.26
C LEU A 21 -0.62 1.46 9.60
N HIS A 22 0.71 1.32 9.56
CA HIS A 22 1.47 1.25 10.80
C HIS A 22 1.47 2.65 11.44
N PRO A 23 1.26 2.80 12.75
CA PRO A 23 1.10 4.13 13.38
C PRO A 23 2.30 5.05 13.17
N ALA A 24 3.48 4.47 13.04
CA ALA A 24 4.72 5.21 12.82
C ALA A 24 5.11 5.37 11.34
N ALA A 25 4.28 4.92 10.41
CA ALA A 25 4.54 5.13 8.99
C ALA A 25 4.56 6.63 8.66
N PRO A 26 5.45 7.08 7.77
CA PRO A 26 5.49 8.49 7.39
C PRO A 26 4.19 8.87 6.69
N PRO A 27 3.75 10.15 6.81
CA PRO A 27 2.57 10.60 6.08
C PRO A 27 2.79 10.46 4.58
N LYS A 28 1.69 10.35 3.83
CA LYS A 28 1.73 10.35 2.37
C LYS A 28 2.48 11.61 1.90
N PRO A 29 3.48 11.48 1.02
CA PRO A 29 4.18 12.64 0.48
C PRO A 29 3.25 13.44 -0.43
N ALA A 30 3.62 14.69 -0.71
CA ALA A 30 2.93 15.50 -1.70
C ALA A 30 2.97 14.84 -3.09
N GLU A 31 1.99 15.14 -3.93
CA GLU A 31 1.98 14.66 -5.32
C GLU A 31 3.24 15.13 -6.05
N GLY A 32 3.84 14.23 -6.84
CA GLY A 32 5.13 14.46 -7.51
C GLY A 32 6.36 14.35 -6.61
N ALA A 33 6.23 14.35 -5.27
CA ALA A 33 7.36 14.16 -4.37
C ALA A 33 7.80 12.68 -4.33
N PRO A 34 9.09 12.37 -4.05
CA PRO A 34 9.58 11.00 -4.07
C PRO A 34 8.85 10.10 -3.07
N CYS A 35 8.60 8.85 -3.46
CA CYS A 35 8.01 7.85 -2.57
C CYS A 35 8.88 7.69 -1.32
N ASN A 36 8.28 7.96 -0.15
CA ASN A 36 8.94 7.87 1.16
C ASN A 36 8.69 6.54 1.88
N GLY A 37 7.90 5.64 1.29
CA GLY A 37 7.50 4.38 1.93
C GLY A 37 6.33 4.51 2.91
N CYS A 38 5.42 5.48 2.74
CA CYS A 38 4.20 5.59 3.56
C CYS A 38 3.31 4.33 3.51
N GLY A 39 3.37 3.54 2.43
CA GLY A 39 2.63 2.29 2.28
C GLY A 39 1.16 2.44 1.87
N LEU A 40 0.61 3.67 1.81
CA LEU A 40 -0.81 3.90 1.52
C LEU A 40 -1.29 3.25 0.22
N CYS A 41 -0.63 3.54 -0.91
CA CYS A 41 -1.00 2.95 -2.19
C CYS A 41 -0.71 1.44 -2.24
N CYS A 42 0.41 1.00 -1.64
CA CYS A 42 0.79 -0.42 -1.65
C CYS A 42 -0.11 -1.32 -0.80
N LEU A 43 -0.73 -0.78 0.25
CA LEU A 43 -1.71 -1.48 1.10
C LEU A 43 -3.10 -1.49 0.47
N ALA A 44 -3.46 -0.40 -0.20
CA ALA A 44 -4.70 -0.24 -0.94
C ALA A 44 -4.79 -1.25 -2.10
N GLU A 45 -3.78 -1.26 -2.96
CA GLU A 45 -3.79 -2.11 -4.14
C GLU A 45 -2.38 -2.55 -4.55
N PRO A 46 -2.26 -3.73 -5.18
CA PRO A 46 -0.99 -4.19 -5.69
C PRO A 46 -0.64 -3.41 -6.96
N CYS A 47 0.58 -2.86 -7.01
CA CYS A 47 1.13 -2.31 -8.26
C CYS A 47 1.26 -3.40 -9.34
N PRO A 48 1.51 -3.07 -10.63
CA PRO A 48 1.62 -4.06 -11.71
C PRO A 48 2.64 -5.19 -11.41
N LEU A 49 3.77 -4.84 -10.79
CA LEU A 49 4.73 -5.83 -10.29
C LEU A 49 4.13 -6.69 -9.17
N GLY A 50 3.42 -6.07 -8.23
CA GLY A 50 2.69 -6.73 -7.15
C GLY A 50 1.68 -7.75 -7.65
N VAL A 51 0.93 -7.43 -8.71
CA VAL A 51 -0.01 -8.36 -9.36
C VAL A 51 0.75 -9.56 -9.92
N LEU A 52 1.88 -9.34 -10.59
CA LEU A 52 2.69 -10.41 -11.16
C LEU A 52 3.23 -11.38 -10.10
N VAL A 53 3.73 -10.85 -8.98
CA VAL A 53 4.36 -11.68 -7.92
C VAL A 53 3.36 -12.28 -6.94
N SER A 54 2.22 -11.62 -6.69
CA SER A 54 1.23 -12.08 -5.70
C SER A 54 -0.03 -12.70 -6.31
N ARG A 55 -0.28 -12.47 -7.61
CA ARG A 55 -1.54 -12.79 -8.32
C ARG A 55 -2.79 -12.17 -7.68
N ARG A 56 -2.62 -11.18 -6.80
CA ARG A 56 -3.71 -10.41 -6.19
C ARG A 56 -4.02 -9.19 -7.05
N ARG A 57 -5.29 -8.78 -7.07
CA ARG A 57 -5.75 -7.55 -7.73
C ARG A 57 -6.24 -6.47 -6.75
N HIS A 58 -6.39 -6.82 -5.47
CA HIS A 58 -6.86 -5.91 -4.43
C HIS A 58 -6.08 -6.15 -3.14
N GLY A 59 -5.92 -5.10 -2.34
CA GLY A 59 -5.20 -5.12 -1.07
C GLY A 59 -3.68 -5.23 -1.21
N ALA A 60 -3.00 -5.45 -0.08
CA ALA A 60 -1.55 -5.51 -0.02
C ALA A 60 -0.96 -6.68 -0.83
N CYS A 61 0.11 -6.41 -1.58
CA CYS A 61 0.83 -7.45 -2.32
C CYS A 61 1.75 -8.28 -1.39
N VAL A 62 2.11 -9.50 -1.83
CA VAL A 62 2.95 -10.42 -1.05
C VAL A 62 4.36 -9.90 -0.78
N ALA A 63 4.83 -8.89 -1.52
CA ALA A 63 6.17 -8.34 -1.39
C ALA A 63 6.25 -7.17 -0.40
N LEU A 64 5.12 -6.58 0.03
CA LEU A 64 5.14 -5.43 0.93
C LEU A 64 5.65 -5.85 2.32
N ARG A 65 6.62 -5.10 2.88
CA ARG A 65 7.19 -5.35 4.20
C ARG A 65 7.27 -4.06 4.99
N TRP A 66 6.97 -4.12 6.29
CA TRP A 66 7.28 -3.05 7.23
C TRP A 66 8.75 -3.19 7.67
N SER A 67 9.48 -2.06 7.78
CA SER A 67 10.79 -2.00 8.43
C SER A 67 10.69 -1.18 9.70
N ASP A 68 10.88 -1.84 10.84
CA ASP A 68 11.01 -1.16 12.14
C ASP A 68 12.28 -0.32 12.22
N ALA A 69 13.35 -0.70 11.52
CA ALA A 69 14.60 0.07 11.53
C ALA A 69 14.44 1.43 10.85
N ASP A 70 13.68 1.47 9.76
CA ASP A 70 13.48 2.69 8.98
C ASP A 70 12.14 3.39 9.24
N GLN A 71 11.27 2.77 10.03
CA GLN A 71 9.88 3.19 10.27
C GLN A 71 9.11 3.47 8.98
N ARG A 72 9.28 2.63 7.95
CA ARG A 72 8.59 2.75 6.66
C ARG A 72 8.36 1.40 5.99
N TYR A 73 7.48 1.40 5.00
CA TYR A 73 7.21 0.25 4.15
C TYR A 73 8.21 0.15 2.99
N TRP A 74 8.67 -1.07 2.75
CA TRP A 74 9.54 -1.43 1.63
C TRP A 74 8.91 -2.44 0.71
N CYS A 75 9.23 -2.35 -0.57
CA CYS A 75 8.94 -3.40 -1.53
C CYS A 75 10.01 -4.48 -1.44
N GLY A 76 9.64 -5.69 -1.00
CA GLY A 76 10.52 -6.85 -0.92
C GLY A 76 11.15 -7.21 -2.27
N MET A 77 10.48 -6.97 -3.39
CA MET A 77 11.11 -7.17 -4.71
C MET A 77 12.28 -6.22 -4.98
N VAL A 78 12.31 -5.05 -4.33
CA VAL A 78 13.41 -4.09 -4.44
C VAL A 78 14.48 -4.38 -3.38
N ALA A 79 14.08 -4.57 -2.12
CA ALA A 79 15.00 -4.73 -1.00
C ALA A 79 15.63 -6.14 -0.94
N ASP A 80 14.83 -7.18 -1.16
CA ASP A 80 15.23 -8.58 -1.07
C ASP A 80 14.39 -9.48 -2.00
N PRO A 81 14.63 -9.46 -3.32
CA PRO A 81 13.84 -10.27 -4.25
C PRO A 81 14.07 -11.78 -4.06
N ALA A 82 15.13 -12.19 -3.36
CA ALA A 82 15.39 -13.60 -3.07
C ALA A 82 14.32 -14.19 -2.13
N SER A 83 13.89 -13.45 -1.10
CA SER A 83 12.81 -13.91 -0.20
C SER A 83 11.44 -13.92 -0.85
N VAL A 84 11.21 -13.13 -1.90
CA VAL A 84 9.93 -13.11 -2.64
C VAL A 84 9.87 -14.16 -3.74
N THR A 85 10.96 -14.34 -4.49
CA THR A 85 10.98 -15.20 -5.70
C THR A 85 11.62 -16.57 -5.48
N GLY A 86 12.40 -16.74 -4.41
CA GLY A 86 13.17 -17.96 -4.13
C GLY A 86 14.50 -18.07 -4.88
N TRP A 87 14.81 -17.14 -5.80
CA TRP A 87 16.05 -17.14 -6.57
C TRP A 87 17.22 -16.66 -5.70
N ARG A 88 18.33 -17.39 -5.71
CA ARG A 88 19.50 -17.11 -4.84
C ARG A 88 20.75 -16.66 -5.57
N HIS A 89 20.79 -16.74 -6.90
CA HIS A 89 21.95 -16.32 -7.67
C HIS A 89 22.15 -14.79 -7.55
N PRO A 90 23.31 -14.31 -7.05
CA PRO A 90 23.51 -12.89 -6.72
C PRO A 90 23.27 -11.92 -7.87
N TRP A 91 23.63 -12.31 -9.09
CA TRP A 91 23.44 -11.48 -10.29
C TRP A 91 21.96 -11.40 -10.70
N VAL A 92 21.21 -12.50 -10.56
CA VAL A 92 19.75 -12.54 -10.83
C VAL A 92 19.03 -11.64 -9.83
N VAL A 93 19.31 -11.79 -8.54
CA VAL A 93 18.70 -11.00 -7.45
C VAL A 93 18.96 -9.51 -7.66
N ARG A 94 20.19 -9.13 -8.01
CA ARG A 94 20.53 -7.73 -8.33
C ARG A 94 19.80 -7.21 -9.57
N GLY A 95 19.71 -8.03 -10.62
CA GLY A 95 18.95 -7.69 -11.83
C GLY A 95 17.47 -7.47 -11.55
N LEU A 96 16.85 -8.37 -10.77
CA LEU A 96 15.45 -8.28 -10.35
C LEU A 96 15.18 -7.05 -9.50
N SER A 97 16.04 -6.74 -8.52
CA SER A 97 15.90 -5.55 -7.68
C SER A 97 15.91 -4.26 -8.52
N ARG A 98 16.88 -4.14 -9.45
CA ARG A 98 16.97 -2.97 -10.33
C ARG A 98 15.80 -2.87 -11.30
N LEU A 99 15.34 -4.00 -11.84
CA LEU A 99 14.17 -4.03 -12.71
C LEU A 99 12.91 -3.63 -11.92
N ALA A 100 12.70 -4.20 -10.74
CA ALA A 100 11.60 -3.89 -9.85
C ALA A 100 11.53 -2.39 -9.53
N TRP A 101 12.67 -1.81 -9.13
CA TRP A 101 12.78 -0.39 -8.81
C TRP A 101 12.42 0.50 -10.01
N ARG A 102 12.91 0.15 -11.21
CA ARG A 102 12.57 0.87 -12.45
C ARG A 102 11.10 0.72 -12.84
N TRP A 103 10.49 -0.43 -12.58
CA TRP A 103 9.13 -0.72 -13.01
C TRP A 103 8.08 -0.01 -12.15
N ILE A 104 8.30 0.04 -10.84
CA ILE A 104 7.37 0.68 -9.90
C ILE A 104 7.65 2.18 -9.72
N ALA A 105 8.74 2.68 -10.30
CA ALA A 105 9.20 4.08 -10.16
C ALA A 105 9.27 4.55 -8.69
N SER A 106 9.56 3.64 -7.75
CA SER A 106 9.59 3.96 -6.32
C SER A 106 10.70 4.98 -6.05
N GLY A 107 10.32 6.17 -5.63
CA GLY A 107 11.25 7.27 -5.35
C GLY A 107 11.37 8.29 -6.47
N VAL A 108 10.64 8.14 -7.59
CA VAL A 108 10.60 9.13 -8.68
C VAL A 108 9.54 10.21 -8.39
N GLY A 109 8.31 9.81 -8.07
CA GLY A 109 7.22 10.73 -7.74
C GLY A 109 5.98 9.99 -7.25
N CYS A 110 5.22 10.60 -6.35
CA CYS A 110 3.94 10.09 -5.88
C CYS A 110 2.83 10.50 -6.86
N ASP A 111 2.21 9.51 -7.50
CA ASP A 111 1.05 9.65 -8.40
C ASP A 111 -0.27 9.21 -7.76
N ALA A 112 -0.22 8.63 -6.55
CA ALA A 112 -1.40 8.17 -5.84
C ALA A 112 -2.31 9.34 -5.50
N GLN A 113 -3.57 9.31 -5.96
CA GLN A 113 -4.60 10.31 -5.62
C GLN A 113 -5.36 9.98 -4.31
N LEU A 114 -4.98 8.90 -3.62
CA LEU A 114 -5.64 8.46 -2.38
C LEU A 114 -5.45 9.49 -1.26
N GLN A 115 -6.53 9.81 -0.55
CA GLN A 115 -6.49 10.61 0.67
C GLN A 115 -6.81 9.75 1.89
N VAL A 116 -6.15 10.03 3.01
CA VAL A 116 -6.37 9.32 4.27
C VAL A 116 -7.44 10.07 5.05
N GLN A 117 -8.60 9.44 5.23
CA GLN A 117 -9.59 9.87 6.20
C GLN A 117 -9.37 9.06 7.49
N PRO A 118 -8.95 9.68 8.61
CA PRO A 118 -8.94 8.97 9.88
C PRO A 118 -10.39 8.59 10.25
N PRO A 119 -10.60 7.50 11.03
CA PRO A 119 -11.93 7.17 11.51
C PRO A 119 -12.51 8.37 12.24
N SER A 120 -13.76 8.73 11.93
CA SER A 120 -14.49 9.77 12.65
C SER A 120 -14.58 9.36 14.12
N SER A 121 -13.85 10.08 14.96
CA SER A 121 -13.90 9.92 16.41
C SER A 121 -15.22 10.53 16.88
N GLU A 122 -16.28 9.74 16.87
CA GLU A 122 -17.56 10.13 17.47
C GLU A 122 -17.40 10.06 18.99
N LYS A 123 -17.53 11.22 19.64
CA LYS A 123 -17.31 11.41 21.08
C LYS A 123 -18.60 11.26 21.86
#